data_AF-A0AAU6FMU8-F1
#
_entry.id   AF-A0AAU6FMU8-F1
#
_cell.length_a   1.000
_cell.length_b   1.000
_cell.length_c   1.000
_cell.angle_alpha   90.00
_cell.angle_beta   90.00
_cell.angle_gamma   90.00
#
_symmetry.space_group_name_H-M   'P 1'
#
loop_
_entity.id
_entity.type
_entity.pdbx_description
1 polymer ?
#
loop_
_entity_poly.entity_id
_entity_poly.type
_entity_poly.pdbx_seq_one_letter_code
_entity_poly.pdbx_strand_id
1 'polypeptide(L)'
;MLTVPQAVTDENPDRPQAPAWEQYEDWLLPKWKTLLGSNPHERQMQEFLELHPCLLPGATDSIGQGGHHGPSFEAVVRQPPLQGLGPKRVPDFMWVRRDTGAIRPICIEIESPGKSWFNKDRTPTAELTQAIDQLTEWKVWFNSPENSLIFAKAYAPRYSYRPVEPQFVLIFGRNSEFKAGSSKHENPDYLRLKRDHMARRDEHFFTYDQLKSEREAGDYATITNSAYGWSLRSIPPTFSTGSHIMELSGAVSDPSQAISQVDLVSTERKAYMLKRWNYWRSIALAPENHMFSLGRE
;
A
#
# COMPACT_ATOMS: atom_id res chain seq x y z
N MET A 1 -29.48 29.68 -14.65
CA MET A 1 -28.02 29.43 -14.58
C MET A 1 -27.77 28.63 -13.32
N LEU A 2 -27.56 27.32 -13.44
CA LEU A 2 -27.07 26.52 -12.31
C LEU A 2 -25.58 26.85 -12.17
N THR A 3 -25.19 27.46 -11.07
CA THR A 3 -23.79 27.71 -10.73
C THR A 3 -23.11 26.37 -10.51
N VAL A 4 -22.24 25.99 -11.45
CA VAL A 4 -21.31 24.87 -11.28
C VAL A 4 -20.52 25.13 -10.00
N PRO A 5 -20.51 24.21 -9.02
CA PRO A 5 -19.58 24.33 -7.91
C PRO A 5 -18.18 24.13 -8.48
N GLN A 6 -17.49 25.24 -8.77
CA GLN A 6 -16.10 25.21 -9.15
C GLN A 6 -15.31 24.55 -8.01
N ALA A 7 -14.49 23.55 -8.34
CA ALA A 7 -13.57 22.96 -7.38
C ALA A 7 -12.60 24.06 -6.91
N VAL A 8 -12.63 24.40 -5.63
CA VAL A 8 -11.80 25.42 -5.01
C VAL A 8 -10.89 24.76 -3.99
N THR A 9 -9.59 24.86 -4.27
CA THR A 9 -8.55 24.58 -3.29
C THR A 9 -8.62 25.64 -2.20
N ASP A 10 -8.57 25.25 -0.94
CA ASP A 10 -8.41 26.22 0.14
C ASP A 10 -7.00 26.81 0.01
N GLU A 11 -6.89 28.10 -0.27
CA GLU A 11 -5.63 28.83 -0.42
C GLU A 11 -5.29 29.67 0.82
N ASN A 12 -6.12 29.62 1.87
CA ASN A 12 -5.84 30.35 3.11
C ASN A 12 -4.49 29.87 3.71
N PRO A 13 -3.50 30.75 3.91
CA PRO A 13 -2.22 30.37 4.50
C PRO A 13 -2.36 29.95 5.98
N ASP A 14 -3.33 30.52 6.69
CA ASP A 14 -3.56 30.31 8.13
C ASP A 14 -4.43 29.08 8.44
N ARG A 15 -4.81 28.30 7.42
CA ARG A 15 -5.53 27.05 7.64
C ARG A 15 -4.67 26.07 8.46
N PRO A 16 -5.29 25.14 9.21
CA PRO A 16 -4.54 24.06 9.85
C PRO A 16 -3.76 23.24 8.80
N GLN A 17 -2.43 23.36 8.80
CA GLN A 17 -1.55 22.66 7.87
C GLN A 17 -1.23 21.25 8.36
N ALA A 18 -0.88 20.36 7.43
CA ALA A 18 -0.22 19.11 7.79
C ALA A 18 1.21 19.40 8.32
N PRO A 19 1.75 18.58 9.24
CA PRO A 19 3.17 18.62 9.56
C PRO A 19 4.02 18.40 8.31
N ALA A 20 5.25 18.94 8.30
CA ALA A 20 6.20 18.68 7.24
C ALA A 20 6.59 17.19 7.18
N TRP A 21 7.00 16.71 6.00
CA TRP A 21 7.45 15.33 5.81
C TRP A 21 8.57 14.98 6.79
N GLU A 22 9.57 15.86 6.91
CA GLU A 22 10.74 15.66 7.75
C GLU A 22 10.35 15.47 9.23
N GLN A 23 9.35 16.22 9.71
CA GLN A 23 8.83 16.06 11.06
C GLN A 23 8.14 14.70 11.27
N TYR A 24 7.38 14.23 10.28
CA TYR A 24 6.73 12.93 10.35
C TYR A 24 7.77 11.79 10.27
N GLU A 25 8.74 11.88 9.38
CA GLU A 25 9.81 10.90 9.22
C GLU A 25 10.68 10.79 10.48
N ASP A 26 11.08 11.92 11.07
CA ASP A 26 11.85 11.96 12.32
C ASP A 26 11.09 11.34 13.49
N TRP A 27 9.77 11.45 13.51
CA TRP A 27 8.91 10.80 14.51
C TRP A 27 8.70 9.30 14.22
N LEU A 28 8.58 8.92 12.94
CA LEU A 28 8.27 7.57 12.49
C LEU A 28 9.46 6.62 12.63
N LEU A 29 10.65 7.02 12.16
CA LEU A 29 11.80 6.13 12.07
C LEU A 29 12.28 5.58 13.43
N PRO A 30 12.31 6.35 14.53
CA PRO A 30 12.61 5.81 15.86
C PRO A 30 11.58 4.77 16.32
N LYS A 31 10.29 4.99 16.04
CA LYS A 31 9.21 4.04 16.37
C LYS A 31 9.34 2.75 15.57
N TRP A 32 9.63 2.88 14.27
CA TRP A 32 9.91 1.73 13.40
C TRP A 32 11.08 0.89 13.93
N LYS A 33 12.20 1.54 14.25
CA LYS A 33 13.38 0.87 14.84
C LYS A 33 13.06 0.19 16.18
N THR A 34 12.26 0.85 17.02
CA THR A 34 11.86 0.32 18.32
C THR A 34 10.98 -0.92 18.17
N LEU A 35 9.98 -0.86 17.30
CA LEU A 35 9.11 -2.00 16.98
C LEU A 35 9.93 -3.16 16.43
N LEU A 36 10.79 -2.92 15.44
CA LEU A 36 11.64 -3.98 14.88
C LEU A 36 12.58 -4.60 15.92
N GLY A 37 13.08 -3.80 16.86
CA GLY A 37 13.94 -4.24 17.96
C GLY A 37 13.22 -5.07 19.01
N SER A 38 11.89 -4.98 19.10
CA SER A 38 11.09 -5.73 20.09
C SER A 38 10.73 -7.14 19.66
N ASN A 39 11.28 -7.64 18.54
CA ASN A 39 10.95 -8.93 17.93
C ASN A 39 9.42 -9.12 17.77
N PRO A 40 8.76 -8.22 17.02
CA PRO A 40 7.31 -8.19 16.95
C PRO A 40 6.79 -9.39 16.16
N HIS A 41 5.57 -9.81 16.46
CA HIS A 41 4.89 -10.82 15.63
C HIS A 41 4.28 -10.16 14.37
N GLU A 42 3.91 -10.99 13.40
CA GLU A 42 3.39 -10.55 12.10
C GLU A 42 2.21 -9.56 12.21
N ARG A 43 1.22 -9.83 13.08
CA ARG A 43 0.11 -8.90 13.31
C ARG A 43 0.53 -7.50 13.82
N GLN A 44 1.58 -7.41 14.64
CA GLN A 44 2.10 -6.09 15.07
C GLN A 44 2.73 -5.35 13.90
N MET A 45 3.37 -6.08 12.98
CA MET A 45 3.92 -5.50 11.75
C MET A 45 2.81 -5.06 10.82
N GLN A 46 1.77 -5.88 10.64
CA GLN A 46 0.59 -5.54 9.86
C GLN A 46 -0.03 -4.23 10.37
N GLU A 47 -0.34 -4.15 11.67
CA GLU A 47 -0.97 -2.98 12.27
C GLU A 47 -0.11 -1.72 12.12
N PHE A 48 1.22 -1.83 12.26
CA PHE A 48 2.12 -0.68 12.09
C PHE A 48 2.22 -0.22 10.63
N LEU A 49 2.37 -1.15 9.69
CA LEU A 49 2.47 -0.85 8.26
C LEU A 49 1.16 -0.32 7.69
N GLU A 50 0.01 -0.76 8.23
CA GLU A 50 -1.29 -0.17 7.92
C GLU A 50 -1.36 1.31 8.34
N LEU A 51 -0.72 1.72 9.43
CA LEU A 51 -0.71 3.12 9.87
C LEU A 51 0.31 3.97 9.09
N HIS A 52 1.37 3.34 8.58
CA HIS A 52 2.51 4.00 7.95
C HIS A 52 2.85 3.34 6.60
N PRO A 53 1.96 3.42 5.59
CA PRO A 53 2.14 2.72 4.33
C PRO A 53 3.32 3.25 3.50
N CYS A 54 3.87 4.42 3.83
CA CYS A 54 5.11 4.92 3.25
C CYS A 54 6.33 4.02 3.50
N LEU A 55 6.25 3.06 4.44
CA LEU A 55 7.29 2.05 4.66
C LEU A 55 7.14 0.82 3.76
N LEU A 56 6.00 0.65 3.09
CA LEU A 56 5.78 -0.45 2.15
C LEU A 56 6.47 -0.13 0.82
N PRO A 57 7.23 -1.07 0.24
CA PRO A 57 7.86 -0.86 -1.04
C PRO A 57 6.81 -0.83 -2.16
N GLY A 58 7.14 -0.15 -3.26
CA GLY A 58 6.35 -0.17 -4.49
C GLY A 58 5.25 0.89 -4.59
N ALA A 59 5.17 1.82 -3.64
CA ALA A 59 4.31 2.99 -3.80
C ALA A 59 4.78 3.85 -4.99
N THR A 60 6.10 3.99 -5.14
CA THR A 60 6.79 4.66 -6.25
C THR A 60 7.56 3.65 -7.12
N ASP A 61 8.59 4.10 -7.86
CA ASP A 61 9.32 3.32 -8.85
C ASP A 61 10.28 2.26 -8.25
N SER A 62 10.18 1.98 -6.95
CA SER A 62 11.02 1.00 -6.26
C SER A 62 10.76 -0.46 -6.67
N ILE A 63 9.60 -0.77 -7.28
CA ILE A 63 9.20 -2.12 -7.69
C ILE A 63 8.61 -2.14 -9.10
N GLY A 64 9.22 -2.92 -10.01
CA GLY A 64 8.74 -3.09 -11.38
C GLY A 64 8.81 -1.81 -12.23
N GLN A 65 8.23 -1.85 -13.43
CA GLN A 65 8.14 -0.63 -14.25
C GLN A 65 7.17 0.35 -13.59
N GLY A 66 7.72 1.50 -13.20
CA GLY A 66 6.99 2.61 -12.61
C GLY A 66 6.02 3.23 -13.59
N GLY A 67 4.77 3.43 -13.16
CA GLY A 67 3.87 4.30 -13.88
C GLY A 67 4.14 5.75 -13.50
N HIS A 68 4.03 6.67 -14.46
CA HIS A 68 4.00 8.12 -14.18
C HIS A 68 2.79 8.56 -13.32
N HIS A 69 2.01 7.62 -12.80
CA HIS A 69 0.83 7.82 -11.98
C HIS A 69 0.99 7.07 -10.66
N GLY A 70 0.67 7.75 -9.56
CA GLY A 70 0.58 7.11 -8.24
C GLY A 70 -0.46 5.99 -8.21
N PRO A 71 -0.51 5.20 -7.11
CA PRO A 71 -1.51 4.16 -6.94
C PRO A 71 -2.93 4.72 -6.96
N SER A 72 -3.90 3.90 -7.35
CA SER A 72 -5.32 4.21 -7.25
C SER A 72 -5.64 4.73 -5.84
N PHE A 73 -6.43 5.80 -5.77
CA PHE A 73 -6.78 6.50 -4.53
C PHE A 73 -5.62 7.09 -3.72
N GLU A 74 -4.39 7.10 -4.24
CA GLU A 74 -3.18 7.42 -3.46
C GLU A 74 -3.16 6.61 -2.16
N ALA A 75 -3.47 5.32 -2.27
CA ALA A 75 -3.66 4.45 -1.11
C ALA A 75 -3.18 3.02 -1.36
N VAL A 76 -2.75 2.37 -0.27
CA VAL A 76 -2.55 0.92 -0.24
C VAL A 76 -3.85 0.24 0.17
N VAL A 77 -4.18 -0.87 -0.48
CA VAL A 77 -5.29 -1.72 -0.04
C VAL A 77 -4.75 -2.73 0.97
N ARG A 78 -5.26 -2.73 2.20
CA ARG A 78 -4.97 -3.78 3.19
C ARG A 78 -5.84 -5.00 2.93
N GLN A 79 -5.27 -6.19 3.09
CA GLN A 79 -5.94 -7.48 2.98
C GLN A 79 -6.89 -7.57 1.75
N PRO A 80 -6.44 -7.16 0.54
CA PRO A 80 -7.27 -7.13 -0.65
C PRO A 80 -7.76 -8.52 -1.03
N PRO A 81 -9.08 -8.75 -1.08
CA PRO A 81 -9.57 -10.05 -1.48
C PRO A 81 -9.43 -10.25 -2.99
N LEU A 82 -8.56 -11.17 -3.41
CA LEU A 82 -8.49 -11.67 -4.78
C LEU A 82 -9.59 -12.72 -4.96
N GLN A 83 -10.80 -12.23 -5.26
CA GLN A 83 -11.98 -13.05 -5.52
C GLN A 83 -12.07 -13.32 -7.02
N GLY A 84 -12.10 -14.59 -7.39
CA GLY A 84 -12.17 -15.01 -8.78
C GLY A 84 -12.66 -16.46 -8.88
N LEU A 85 -12.32 -17.13 -9.97
CA LEU A 85 -12.52 -18.56 -10.12
C LEU A 85 -11.49 -19.30 -9.25
N GLY A 86 -11.97 -20.03 -8.26
CA GLY A 86 -11.14 -20.85 -7.37
C GLY A 86 -11.02 -20.31 -5.94
N PRO A 87 -9.99 -20.75 -5.18
CA PRO A 87 -9.82 -20.37 -3.78
C PRO A 87 -9.59 -18.86 -3.65
N LYS A 88 -10.20 -18.26 -2.63
CA LYS A 88 -9.95 -16.87 -2.26
C LYS A 88 -8.50 -16.73 -1.80
N ARG A 89 -7.78 -15.75 -2.37
CA ARG A 89 -6.45 -15.34 -1.92
C ARG A 89 -6.50 -13.93 -1.36
N VAL A 90 -5.65 -13.64 -0.37
CA VAL A 90 -5.63 -12.36 0.32
C VAL A 90 -4.17 -12.00 0.61
N PRO A 91 -3.51 -11.20 -0.24
CA PRO A 91 -2.27 -10.52 0.13
C PRO A 91 -2.45 -9.69 1.39
N ASP A 92 -1.39 -9.44 2.14
CA ASP A 92 -1.44 -8.52 3.29
C ASP A 92 -1.66 -7.07 2.86
N PHE A 93 -1.01 -6.67 1.77
CA PHE A 93 -1.15 -5.36 1.16
C PHE A 93 -1.14 -5.44 -0.36
N MET A 94 -1.73 -4.44 -1.01
CA MET A 94 -1.59 -4.24 -2.44
C MET A 94 -1.63 -2.79 -2.85
N TRP A 95 -0.63 -2.37 -3.61
CA TRP A 95 -0.71 -1.15 -4.41
C TRP A 95 -1.38 -1.47 -5.74
N VAL A 96 -2.34 -0.66 -6.16
CA VAL A 96 -2.95 -0.77 -7.50
C VAL A 96 -2.40 0.36 -8.35
N ARG A 97 -1.31 0.12 -9.07
CA ARG A 97 -0.69 1.15 -9.92
C ARG A 97 -1.11 1.00 -11.36
N ARG A 98 -0.78 2.00 -12.17
CA ARG A 98 -1.07 2.02 -13.60
C ARG A 98 -0.08 2.89 -14.34
N ASP A 99 0.24 2.49 -15.56
CA ASP A 99 0.91 3.33 -16.55
C ASP A 99 0.00 3.51 -17.78
N THR A 100 0.52 3.94 -18.92
CA THR A 100 -0.28 4.08 -20.14
C THR A 100 -0.68 2.74 -20.76
N GLY A 101 0.06 1.67 -20.50
CA GLY A 101 -0.08 0.36 -21.13
C GLY A 101 -0.74 -0.72 -20.26
N ALA A 102 -0.66 -0.66 -18.93
CA ALA A 102 -1.10 -1.73 -18.04
C ALA A 102 -1.62 -1.24 -16.67
N ILE A 103 -2.41 -2.09 -16.02
CA ILE A 103 -2.66 -2.06 -14.58
C ILE A 103 -1.59 -2.91 -13.92
N ARG A 104 -0.90 -2.38 -12.92
CA ARG A 104 0.24 -3.02 -12.24
C ARG A 104 -0.06 -3.18 -10.75
N PRO A 105 -0.78 -4.24 -10.34
CA PRO A 105 -0.93 -4.53 -8.93
C PRO A 105 0.39 -5.03 -8.35
N ILE A 106 0.75 -4.52 -7.18
CA ILE A 106 1.90 -5.01 -6.41
C ILE A 106 1.34 -5.69 -5.18
N CYS A 107 1.29 -7.02 -5.18
CA CYS A 107 0.84 -7.81 -4.04
C CYS A 107 2.01 -8.00 -3.07
N ILE A 108 1.80 -7.70 -1.80
CA ILE A 108 2.83 -7.76 -0.77
C ILE A 108 2.37 -8.76 0.30
N GLU A 109 3.19 -9.78 0.54
CA GLU A 109 3.11 -10.65 1.72
C GLU A 109 4.13 -10.18 2.75
N ILE A 110 3.73 -10.14 4.01
CA ILE A 110 4.62 -9.94 5.14
C ILE A 110 4.66 -11.20 5.99
N GLU A 111 5.83 -11.48 6.55
CA GLU A 111 6.03 -12.59 7.47
C GLU A 111 6.75 -12.12 8.70
N SER A 112 6.53 -12.72 9.87
CA SER A 112 7.15 -12.24 11.12
C SER A 112 8.67 -11.98 10.99
N PRO A 113 9.19 -10.83 11.47
CA PRO A 113 10.63 -10.55 11.41
C PRO A 113 11.49 -11.60 12.12
N GLY A 114 10.93 -12.31 13.11
CA GLY A 114 11.64 -13.39 13.81
C GLY A 114 11.87 -14.66 12.98
N LYS A 115 11.19 -14.81 11.83
CA LYS A 115 11.36 -15.99 10.96
C LYS A 115 12.73 -15.98 10.28
N SER A 116 13.31 -17.17 10.18
CA SER A 116 14.63 -17.37 9.55
C SER A 116 14.48 -17.79 8.10
N TRP A 117 15.31 -17.25 7.23
CA TRP A 117 15.36 -17.63 5.82
C TRP A 117 15.93 -19.04 5.64
N PHE A 118 16.99 -19.37 6.40
CA PHE A 118 17.74 -20.59 6.22
C PHE A 118 17.89 -21.41 7.50
N ASN A 119 17.86 -22.73 7.33
CA ASN A 119 18.27 -23.72 8.30
C ASN A 119 19.81 -23.71 8.48
N LYS A 120 20.31 -24.38 9.53
CA LYS A 120 21.77 -24.49 9.79
C LYS A 120 22.52 -25.17 8.65
N ASP A 121 21.88 -26.10 7.94
CA ASP A 121 22.44 -26.77 6.76
C ASP A 121 22.38 -25.91 5.48
N ARG A 122 21.95 -24.64 5.61
CA ARG A 122 21.81 -23.64 4.54
C ARG A 122 20.66 -23.93 3.56
N THR A 123 19.75 -24.85 3.88
CA THR A 123 18.50 -25.05 3.12
C THR A 123 17.45 -23.99 3.49
N PRO A 124 16.55 -23.58 2.57
CA PRO A 124 15.40 -22.73 2.93
C PRO A 124 14.57 -23.35 4.04
N THR A 125 14.02 -22.52 4.94
CA THR A 125 13.09 -22.99 5.97
C THR A 125 11.73 -23.38 5.36
N ALA A 126 10.96 -24.19 6.09
CA ALA A 126 9.59 -24.51 5.70
C ALA A 126 8.70 -23.25 5.63
N GLU A 127 8.90 -22.30 6.55
CA GLU A 127 8.20 -21.03 6.59
C GLU A 127 8.49 -20.18 5.35
N LEU A 128 9.77 -20.04 4.97
CA LEU A 128 10.13 -19.34 3.73
C LEU A 128 9.55 -20.05 2.50
N THR A 129 9.58 -21.39 2.50
CA THR A 129 9.01 -22.18 1.39
C THR A 129 7.50 -21.93 1.25
N GLN A 130 6.76 -21.87 2.36
CA GLN A 130 5.33 -21.56 2.37
C GLN A 130 5.05 -20.15 1.88
N ALA A 131 5.83 -19.15 2.33
CA ALA A 131 5.66 -17.77 1.89
C ALA A 131 5.91 -17.60 0.37
N ILE A 132 6.91 -18.29 -0.18
CA ILE A 132 7.16 -18.30 -1.63
C ILE A 132 6.03 -19.03 -2.40
N ASP A 133 5.45 -20.07 -1.79
CA ASP A 133 4.31 -20.77 -2.38
C ASP A 133 3.07 -19.87 -2.45
N GLN A 134 2.79 -19.04 -1.43
CA GLN A 134 1.72 -18.04 -1.50
C GLN A 134 1.88 -17.06 -2.68
N LEU A 135 3.10 -16.57 -2.96
CA LEU A 135 3.36 -15.75 -4.16
C LEU A 135 3.06 -16.53 -5.44
N THR A 136 3.40 -17.82 -5.46
CA THR A 136 3.13 -18.72 -6.59
C THR A 136 1.62 -18.91 -6.78
N GLU A 137 0.85 -19.04 -5.70
CA GLU A 137 -0.61 -19.11 -5.75
C GLU A 137 -1.23 -17.84 -6.36
N TRP A 138 -0.70 -16.66 -6.06
CA TRP A 138 -1.17 -15.41 -6.67
C TRP A 138 -0.82 -15.33 -8.15
N LYS A 139 0.38 -15.78 -8.56
CA LYS A 139 0.75 -15.88 -9.97
C LYS A 139 -0.22 -16.78 -10.73
N VAL A 140 -0.55 -17.95 -10.18
CA VAL A 140 -1.55 -18.85 -10.77
C VAL A 140 -2.90 -18.15 -10.88
N TRP A 141 -3.31 -17.41 -9.85
CA TRP A 141 -4.57 -16.67 -9.84
C TRP A 141 -4.62 -15.60 -10.95
N PHE A 142 -3.59 -14.76 -11.08
CA PHE A 142 -3.53 -13.70 -12.11
C PHE A 142 -3.34 -14.25 -13.53
N ASN A 143 -2.76 -15.44 -13.69
CA ASN A 143 -2.60 -16.07 -15.01
C ASN A 143 -3.93 -16.53 -15.64
N SER A 144 -5.04 -16.54 -14.90
CA SER A 144 -6.38 -16.69 -15.47
C SER A 144 -6.87 -15.36 -16.07
N PRO A 145 -7.25 -15.33 -17.36
CA PRO A 145 -7.82 -14.14 -17.99
C PRO A 145 -9.11 -13.65 -17.30
N GLU A 146 -9.94 -14.57 -16.82
CA GLU A 146 -11.18 -14.27 -16.10
C GLU A 146 -10.88 -13.55 -14.78
N ASN A 147 -9.93 -14.07 -14.00
CA ASN A 147 -9.48 -13.46 -12.75
C ASN A 147 -8.86 -12.09 -12.99
N SER A 148 -8.04 -11.94 -14.02
CA SER A 148 -7.48 -10.64 -14.42
C SER A 148 -8.56 -9.61 -14.75
N LEU A 149 -9.62 -10.01 -15.47
CA LEU A 149 -10.74 -9.10 -15.76
C LEU A 149 -11.54 -8.75 -14.50
N ILE A 150 -11.79 -9.73 -13.62
CA ILE A 150 -12.47 -9.50 -12.33
C ILE A 150 -11.67 -8.52 -11.48
N PHE A 151 -10.36 -8.72 -11.39
CA PHE A 151 -9.43 -7.82 -10.71
C PHE A 151 -9.55 -6.39 -11.26
N ALA A 152 -9.41 -6.23 -12.58
CA ALA A 152 -9.40 -4.93 -13.22
C ALA A 152 -10.72 -4.18 -13.00
N LYS A 153 -11.86 -4.88 -13.04
CA LYS A 153 -13.18 -4.30 -12.74
C LYS A 153 -13.33 -3.88 -11.27
N ALA A 154 -12.78 -4.66 -10.34
CA ALA A 154 -12.90 -4.39 -8.91
C ALA A 154 -11.98 -3.25 -8.45
N TYR A 155 -10.75 -3.21 -8.95
CA TYR A 155 -9.69 -2.34 -8.41
C TYR A 155 -9.30 -1.17 -9.33
N ALA A 156 -9.64 -1.22 -10.63
CA ALA A 156 -9.33 -0.17 -11.59
C ALA A 156 -10.41 -0.07 -12.70
N PRO A 157 -11.70 0.11 -12.35
CA PRO A 157 -12.82 -0.06 -13.29
C PRO A 157 -12.71 0.81 -14.56
N ARG A 158 -12.22 2.05 -14.42
CA ARG A 158 -11.99 3.00 -15.54
C ARG A 158 -10.93 2.54 -16.53
N TYR A 159 -10.08 1.59 -16.14
CA TYR A 159 -8.95 1.09 -16.91
C TYR A 159 -9.06 -0.42 -17.15
N SER A 160 -10.24 -1.00 -16.93
CA SER A 160 -10.45 -2.46 -16.98
C SER A 160 -10.20 -3.11 -18.34
N TYR A 161 -10.04 -2.30 -19.40
CA TYR A 161 -9.64 -2.73 -20.73
C TYR A 161 -8.13 -2.97 -20.88
N ARG A 162 -7.31 -2.54 -19.91
CA ARG A 162 -5.84 -2.68 -19.95
C ARG A 162 -5.42 -4.05 -19.42
N PRO A 163 -4.30 -4.61 -19.91
CA PRO A 163 -3.71 -5.81 -19.34
C PRO A 163 -3.35 -5.59 -17.86
N VAL A 164 -3.41 -6.67 -17.09
CA VAL A 164 -2.98 -6.71 -15.68
C VAL A 164 -1.62 -7.38 -15.61
N GLU A 165 -0.62 -6.64 -15.15
CA GLU A 165 0.78 -7.09 -15.05
C GLU A 165 1.22 -7.03 -13.58
N PRO A 166 0.97 -8.10 -12.79
CA PRO A 166 1.24 -8.09 -11.36
C PRO A 166 2.74 -8.12 -11.04
N GLN A 167 3.10 -7.59 -9.87
CA GLN A 167 4.38 -7.79 -9.20
C GLN A 167 4.13 -8.36 -7.80
N PHE A 168 5.09 -9.12 -7.28
CA PHE A 168 4.95 -9.85 -6.03
C PHE A 168 6.09 -9.51 -5.10
N VAL A 169 5.77 -9.11 -3.88
CA VAL A 169 6.76 -8.72 -2.87
C VAL A 169 6.62 -9.65 -1.67
N LEU A 170 7.74 -10.14 -1.17
CA LEU A 170 7.81 -10.83 0.10
C LEU A 170 8.72 -10.04 1.05
N ILE A 171 8.18 -9.66 2.21
CA ILE A 171 8.91 -9.05 3.30
C ILE A 171 9.07 -10.09 4.41
N PHE A 172 10.29 -10.60 4.60
CA PHE A 172 10.55 -11.76 5.44
C PHE A 172 11.83 -11.58 6.25
N GLY A 173 11.76 -11.87 7.56
CA GLY A 173 12.93 -11.95 8.43
C GLY A 173 13.74 -10.65 8.59
N ARG A 174 14.90 -10.76 9.24
CA ARG A 174 15.83 -9.64 9.50
C ARG A 174 17.11 -9.77 8.68
N ASN A 175 17.73 -8.64 8.40
CA ASN A 175 19.05 -8.56 7.77
C ASN A 175 20.18 -9.01 8.71
N SER A 176 19.93 -9.16 10.01
CA SER A 176 20.91 -9.71 10.96
C SER A 176 21.33 -11.14 10.62
N GLU A 177 20.47 -11.93 9.97
CA GLU A 177 20.79 -13.28 9.46
C GLU A 177 21.89 -13.25 8.39
N PHE A 178 22.09 -12.11 7.73
CA PHE A 178 23.01 -11.91 6.60
C PHE A 178 24.19 -10.99 6.93
N LYS A 179 24.48 -10.75 8.22
CA LYS A 179 25.55 -9.86 8.67
C LYS A 179 26.56 -10.60 9.55
N ALA A 180 27.84 -10.43 9.26
CA ALA A 180 28.92 -10.90 10.11
C ALA A 180 28.80 -10.31 11.53
N GLY A 181 29.04 -11.13 12.55
CA GLY A 181 28.94 -10.76 13.97
C GLY A 181 27.53 -10.83 14.58
N SER A 182 26.47 -10.79 13.77
CA SER A 182 25.08 -10.97 14.24
C SER A 182 24.39 -12.23 13.71
N SER A 183 24.91 -12.80 12.62
CA SER A 183 24.33 -13.99 12.02
C SER A 183 24.62 -15.23 12.84
N LYS A 184 23.66 -16.16 12.87
CA LYS A 184 23.81 -17.51 13.42
C LYS A 184 24.51 -18.48 12.45
N HIS A 185 24.76 -18.05 11.21
CA HIS A 185 25.33 -18.88 10.15
C HIS A 185 26.83 -18.60 9.99
N GLU A 186 27.60 -19.64 9.67
CA GLU A 186 29.06 -19.52 9.49
C GLU A 186 29.45 -18.65 8.28
N ASN A 187 28.65 -18.65 7.22
CA ASN A 187 28.90 -17.89 5.99
C ASN A 187 27.66 -17.05 5.61
N PRO A 188 27.40 -15.93 6.31
CA PRO A 188 26.21 -15.10 6.07
C PRO A 188 26.22 -14.40 4.70
N ASP A 189 27.39 -14.08 4.16
CA ASP A 189 27.52 -13.44 2.84
C ASP A 189 27.08 -14.38 1.72
N TYR A 190 27.42 -15.67 1.81
CA TYR A 190 26.91 -16.67 0.88
C TYR A 190 25.37 -16.78 0.94
N LEU A 191 24.78 -16.73 2.14
CA LEU A 191 23.32 -16.81 2.28
C LEU A 191 22.60 -15.57 1.75
N ARG A 192 23.21 -14.39 1.87
CA ARG A 192 22.73 -13.17 1.22
C ARG A 192 22.69 -13.35 -0.29
N LEU A 193 23.78 -13.80 -0.90
CA LEU A 193 23.83 -14.07 -2.34
C LEU A 193 22.80 -15.12 -2.74
N LYS A 194 22.66 -16.20 -1.97
CA LYS A 194 21.67 -17.24 -2.21
C LYS A 194 20.25 -16.65 -2.24
N ARG A 195 19.87 -15.84 -1.25
CA ARG A 195 18.59 -15.12 -1.20
C ARG A 195 18.38 -14.27 -2.45
N ASP A 196 19.39 -13.50 -2.84
CA ASP A 196 19.30 -12.59 -4.00
C ASP A 196 19.07 -13.37 -5.31
N HIS A 197 19.47 -14.65 -5.38
CA HIS A 197 19.21 -15.55 -6.50
C HIS A 197 17.92 -16.40 -6.37
N MET A 198 17.18 -16.31 -5.25
CA MET A 198 15.94 -17.10 -5.05
C MET A 198 14.72 -16.48 -5.73
N ALA A 199 14.69 -15.14 -5.84
CA ALA A 199 13.55 -14.43 -6.42
C ALA A 199 13.37 -14.83 -7.89
N ARG A 200 12.14 -15.20 -8.25
CA ARG A 200 11.77 -15.52 -9.63
C ARG A 200 11.35 -14.25 -10.37
N ARG A 201 10.98 -14.41 -11.64
CA ARG A 201 10.45 -13.31 -12.46
C ARG A 201 9.30 -12.61 -11.71
N ASP A 202 9.33 -11.27 -11.69
CA ASP A 202 8.32 -10.40 -11.06
C ASP A 202 8.18 -10.57 -9.52
N GLU A 203 9.13 -11.25 -8.86
CA GLU A 203 9.21 -11.36 -7.39
C GLU A 203 10.31 -10.45 -6.83
N HIS A 204 10.05 -9.83 -5.68
CA HIS A 204 10.98 -8.94 -5.00
C HIS A 204 11.03 -9.27 -3.51
N PHE A 205 12.23 -9.56 -3.01
CA PHE A 205 12.42 -10.02 -1.63
C PHE A 205 13.08 -8.95 -0.78
N PHE A 206 12.46 -8.64 0.36
CA PHE A 206 12.95 -7.69 1.34
C PHE A 206 13.07 -8.35 2.70
N THR A 207 14.11 -7.98 3.45
CA THR A 207 14.09 -8.05 4.91
C THR A 207 13.48 -6.77 5.46
N TYR A 208 12.93 -6.80 6.67
CA TYR A 208 12.36 -5.58 7.26
C TYR A 208 13.37 -4.44 7.42
N ASP A 209 14.67 -4.74 7.57
CA ASP A 209 15.72 -3.74 7.65
C ASP A 209 15.98 -3.00 6.32
N GLN A 210 15.45 -3.53 5.20
CA GLN A 210 15.57 -2.91 3.88
C GLN A 210 14.42 -1.95 3.58
N LEU A 211 13.35 -1.96 4.38
CA LEU A 211 12.24 -1.02 4.21
C LEU A 211 12.70 0.40 4.54
N LYS A 212 12.32 1.34 3.68
CA LYS A 212 12.60 2.76 3.80
C LYS A 212 11.30 3.53 3.62
N SER A 213 11.19 4.65 4.33
CA SER A 213 10.11 5.61 4.12
C SER A 213 10.24 6.26 2.74
N GLU A 214 9.23 6.09 1.88
CA GLU A 214 9.12 6.77 0.59
C GLU A 214 8.38 8.11 0.80
N ARG A 215 9.03 9.25 0.52
CA ARG A 215 8.47 10.60 0.75
C ARG A 215 7.22 10.84 -0.07
N GLU A 216 7.21 10.37 -1.31
CA GLU A 216 6.12 10.49 -2.27
C GLU A 216 4.89 9.68 -1.86
N ALA A 217 5.07 8.67 -1.00
CA ALA A 217 3.99 7.93 -0.36
C ALA A 217 3.63 8.50 1.02
N GLY A 218 4.21 9.65 1.37
CA GLY A 218 4.09 10.23 2.70
C GLY A 218 2.68 10.71 3.01
N ASP A 219 1.85 11.00 2.01
CA ASP A 219 0.44 11.34 2.17
C ASP A 219 -0.51 10.21 1.76
N TYR A 220 -0.01 8.99 1.53
CA TYR A 220 -0.86 7.88 1.06
C TYR A 220 -1.63 7.22 2.20
N ALA A 221 -2.90 6.92 1.93
CA ALA A 221 -3.80 6.28 2.88
C ALA A 221 -3.68 4.75 2.90
N THR A 222 -4.29 4.12 3.91
CA THR A 222 -4.61 2.69 3.87
C THR A 222 -6.11 2.51 3.78
N ILE A 223 -6.58 1.72 2.82
CA ILE A 223 -8.00 1.46 2.57
C ILE A 223 -8.30 -0.03 2.58
N THR A 224 -9.57 -0.39 2.82
CA THR A 224 -10.08 -1.76 2.69
C THR A 224 -11.14 -1.81 1.60
N ASN A 225 -11.09 -2.85 0.77
CA ASN A 225 -12.19 -3.17 -0.14
C ASN A 225 -13.02 -4.32 0.46
N SER A 226 -14.30 -4.06 0.73
CA SER A 226 -15.23 -5.05 1.29
C SER A 226 -16.46 -5.22 0.40
N ALA A 227 -17.33 -6.18 0.73
CA ALA A 227 -18.62 -6.32 0.05
C ALA A 227 -19.52 -5.08 0.20
N TYR A 228 -19.29 -4.25 1.22
CA TYR A 228 -20.01 -3.01 1.48
C TYR A 228 -19.35 -1.77 0.82
N GLY A 229 -18.30 -1.99 0.02
CA GLY A 229 -17.52 -0.94 -0.61
C GLY A 229 -16.22 -0.62 0.11
N TRP A 230 -15.67 0.56 -0.22
CA TRP A 230 -14.39 1.04 0.27
C TRP A 230 -14.52 1.70 1.64
N SER A 231 -13.59 1.40 2.54
CA SER A 231 -13.45 2.08 3.83
C SER A 231 -12.02 2.53 4.08
N LEU A 232 -11.86 3.60 4.86
CA LEU A 232 -10.57 4.15 5.24
C LEU A 232 -10.09 3.51 6.55
N ARG A 233 -8.93 2.85 6.51
CA ARG A 233 -8.30 2.29 7.71
C ARG A 233 -7.51 3.35 8.47
N SER A 234 -6.70 4.11 7.75
CA SER A 234 -5.77 5.09 8.32
C SER A 234 -5.37 6.11 7.26
N ILE A 235 -4.86 7.24 7.72
CA ILE A 235 -4.19 8.26 6.94
C ILE A 235 -2.97 8.74 7.72
N PRO A 236 -1.87 9.11 7.06
CA PRO A 236 -0.68 9.60 7.72
C PRO A 236 -0.89 11.04 8.25
N PRO A 237 -0.09 11.50 9.21
CA PRO A 237 -0.15 12.89 9.71
C PRO A 237 0.01 13.92 8.58
N THR A 238 0.83 13.61 7.60
CA THR A 238 1.15 14.39 6.39
C THR A 238 0.03 14.39 5.34
N PHE A 239 -1.07 13.66 5.54
CA PHE A 239 -2.19 13.56 4.59
C PHE A 239 -2.69 14.95 4.17
N SER A 240 -2.59 15.25 2.88
CA SER A 240 -3.00 16.53 2.32
C SER A 240 -4.48 16.47 1.88
N THR A 241 -5.13 17.63 1.77
CA THR A 241 -6.59 17.70 1.56
C THR A 241 -6.96 18.51 0.32
N GLY A 242 -6.15 18.33 -0.73
CA GLY A 242 -6.30 18.96 -2.05
C GLY A 242 -7.25 18.18 -2.96
N SER A 243 -7.32 18.56 -4.23
CA SER A 243 -8.23 17.94 -5.22
C SER A 243 -7.93 16.47 -5.51
N HIS A 244 -6.70 16.00 -5.26
CA HIS A 244 -6.31 14.61 -5.46
C HIS A 244 -7.15 13.62 -4.63
N ILE A 245 -7.63 14.02 -3.43
CA ILE A 245 -8.47 13.15 -2.61
C ILE A 245 -9.91 13.01 -3.14
N MET A 246 -10.28 13.68 -4.23
CA MET A 246 -11.64 13.65 -4.76
C MET A 246 -12.09 12.22 -5.10
N GLU A 247 -11.23 11.41 -5.72
CA GLU A 247 -11.57 10.03 -6.07
C GLU A 247 -11.76 9.16 -4.81
N LEU A 248 -10.83 9.28 -3.86
CA LEU A 248 -10.89 8.56 -2.58
C LEU A 248 -12.11 8.95 -1.74
N SER A 249 -12.38 10.25 -1.61
CA SER A 249 -13.52 10.76 -0.84
C SER A 249 -14.88 10.49 -1.50
N GLY A 250 -14.91 10.28 -2.82
CA GLY A 250 -16.08 9.76 -3.53
C GLY A 250 -16.35 8.28 -3.22
N ALA A 251 -15.30 7.46 -3.17
CA ALA A 251 -15.38 6.04 -2.89
C ALA A 251 -15.67 5.71 -1.42
N VAL A 252 -15.06 6.44 -0.48
CA VAL A 252 -15.20 6.22 0.96
C VAL A 252 -16.12 7.25 1.59
N SER A 253 -17.21 6.78 2.21
CA SER A 253 -18.25 7.64 2.76
C SER A 253 -17.90 8.33 4.06
N ASP A 254 -17.29 7.61 5.00
CA ASP A 254 -17.01 8.13 6.34
C ASP A 254 -15.52 7.98 6.70
N PRO A 255 -14.77 9.09 6.80
CA PRO A 255 -13.37 9.07 7.21
C PRO A 255 -13.18 9.26 8.72
N SER A 256 -14.27 9.45 9.50
CA SER A 256 -14.20 10.03 10.84
C SER A 256 -13.36 9.22 11.81
N GLN A 257 -13.52 7.88 11.78
CA GLN A 257 -12.73 6.99 12.64
C GLN A 257 -11.22 7.11 12.33
N ALA A 258 -10.83 7.01 11.06
CA ALA A 258 -9.43 7.10 10.66
C ALA A 258 -8.82 8.47 11.01
N ILE A 259 -9.54 9.57 10.72
CA ILE A 259 -9.11 10.94 11.06
C ILE A 259 -8.93 11.11 12.58
N SER A 260 -9.83 10.54 13.38
CA SER A 260 -9.76 10.66 14.85
C SER A 260 -8.50 10.03 15.44
N GLN A 261 -7.98 8.97 14.79
CA GLN A 261 -6.84 8.17 15.24
C GLN A 261 -5.48 8.69 14.73
N VAL A 262 -5.46 9.73 13.89
CA VAL A 262 -4.20 10.27 13.35
C VAL A 262 -3.38 10.89 14.48
N ASP A 263 -2.14 10.41 14.64
CA ASP A 263 -1.15 10.99 15.54
C ASP A 263 -0.54 12.26 14.95
N LEU A 264 0.24 13.01 15.73
CA LEU A 264 1.03 14.15 15.25
C LEU A 264 0.22 15.31 14.63
N VAL A 265 -1.10 15.31 14.76
CA VAL A 265 -1.99 16.37 14.25
C VAL A 265 -2.90 16.90 15.36
N SER A 266 -3.15 18.20 15.35
CA SER A 266 -4.02 18.85 16.34
C SER A 266 -5.49 18.54 16.11
N THR A 267 -6.33 18.78 17.12
CA THR A 267 -7.79 18.64 17.00
C THR A 267 -8.36 19.56 15.91
N GLU A 268 -7.82 20.78 15.78
CA GLU A 268 -8.19 21.74 14.73
C GLU A 268 -7.86 21.19 13.34
N ARG A 269 -6.69 20.55 13.17
CA ARG A 269 -6.31 19.91 11.91
C ARG A 269 -7.23 18.74 11.59
N LYS A 270 -7.56 17.87 12.55
CA LYS A 270 -8.52 16.76 12.36
C LYS A 270 -9.88 17.27 11.90
N ALA A 271 -10.41 18.31 12.56
CA ALA A 271 -11.67 18.94 12.16
C ALA A 271 -11.60 19.53 10.74
N TYR A 272 -10.48 20.17 10.40
CA TYR A 272 -10.24 20.70 9.06
C TYR A 272 -10.15 19.60 7.99
N MET A 273 -9.52 18.46 8.28
CA MET A 273 -9.48 17.30 7.39
C MET A 273 -10.88 16.76 7.10
N LEU A 274 -11.71 16.60 8.12
CA LEU A 274 -13.09 16.13 7.95
C LEU A 274 -13.92 17.11 7.11
N LYS A 275 -13.78 18.42 7.36
CA LYS A 275 -14.42 19.47 6.55
C LYS A 275 -14.02 19.35 5.08
N ARG A 276 -12.73 19.23 4.79
CA ARG A 276 -12.22 19.14 3.40
C ARG A 276 -12.59 17.82 2.74
N TRP A 277 -12.62 16.72 3.48
CA TRP A 277 -13.09 15.43 2.97
C TRP A 277 -14.54 15.53 2.49
N ASN A 278 -15.43 16.08 3.33
CA ASN A 278 -16.84 16.24 2.99
C ASN A 278 -17.04 17.19 1.80
N TYR A 279 -16.21 18.24 1.71
CA TYR A 279 -16.19 19.12 0.54
C TYR A 279 -15.82 18.36 -0.74
N TRP A 280 -14.70 17.63 -0.76
CA TRP A 280 -14.28 16.92 -1.97
C TRP A 280 -15.21 15.77 -2.33
N ARG A 281 -15.82 15.11 -1.33
CA ARG A 281 -16.87 14.13 -1.54
C ARG A 281 -18.11 14.72 -2.21
N SER A 282 -18.57 15.91 -1.78
CA SER A 282 -19.75 16.53 -2.40
C SER A 282 -19.50 16.89 -3.87
N ILE A 283 -18.27 17.32 -4.19
CA ILE A 283 -17.84 17.54 -5.58
C ILE A 283 -17.80 16.20 -6.34
N ALA A 284 -17.18 15.16 -5.79
CA ALA A 284 -17.08 13.84 -6.44
C ALA A 284 -18.45 13.22 -6.79
N LEU A 285 -19.45 13.45 -5.92
CA LEU A 285 -20.81 12.94 -6.09
C LEU A 285 -21.74 13.87 -6.88
N ALA A 286 -21.28 15.06 -7.29
CA ALA A 286 -22.10 16.00 -8.03
C ALA A 286 -22.58 15.38 -9.37
N PRO A 287 -23.86 15.55 -9.77
CA PRO A 287 -24.42 14.95 -10.98
C PRO A 287 -23.69 15.36 -12.27
N GLU A 288 -23.13 16.57 -12.31
CA GLU A 288 -22.42 17.09 -13.49
C GLU A 288 -21.09 16.38 -13.74
N ASN A 289 -20.44 15.81 -12.71
CA ASN A 289 -19.28 14.95 -12.87
C ASN A 289 -19.63 13.57 -13.47
N HIS A 290 -20.91 13.19 -13.44
CA HIS A 290 -21.42 11.95 -14.07
C HIS A 290 -21.83 12.16 -15.54
N MET A 291 -22.00 13.42 -16.01
CA MET A 291 -22.27 13.68 -17.43
C MET A 291 -21.06 13.41 -18.34
N PHE A 292 -19.84 13.41 -17.80
CA PHE A 292 -18.64 13.02 -18.55
C PHE A 292 -18.35 11.52 -18.57
N SER A 293 -19.07 10.69 -17.79
CA SER A 293 -18.90 9.22 -17.78
C SER A 293 -19.95 8.44 -18.56
N LEU A 294 -21.03 9.09 -19.02
CA LEU A 294 -22.11 8.47 -19.80
C LEU A 294 -22.18 8.96 -21.26
N GLY A 295 -21.08 9.47 -21.82
CA GLY A 295 -21.06 9.99 -23.18
C GLY A 295 -19.73 9.81 -23.90
N ARG A 296 -19.53 8.64 -24.50
CA ARG A 296 -19.38 8.44 -25.96
C ARG A 296 -19.16 6.96 -26.24
N GLU A 297 -20.06 6.41 -27.04
CA GLU A 297 -19.85 5.21 -27.87
C GLU A 297 -18.59 5.34 -28.73
#